data_AF-A0A8T4BYL6-F1
#
_entry.id   AF-A0A8T4BYL6-F1
#
_cell.length_a   1.000
_cell.length_b   1.000
_cell.length_c   1.000
_cell.angle_alpha   90.00
_cell.angle_beta   90.00
_cell.angle_gamma   90.00
#
_symmetry.space_group_name_H-M   'P 1'
#
loop_
_entity.id
_entity.type
_entity.pdbx_description
1 polymer ?
#
loop_
_entity_poly.entity_id
_entity_poly.type
_entity_poly.pdbx_seq_one_letter_code
_entity_poly.pdbx_strand_id
1 'polypeptide(L)'
;MSAEKEIVNYWYNKNGFFTINNIKAANRDVGVLALKFKKEKLEEVHHIEVSCSISGNTMEKNLDSFVKKTIDEKFNNKSVISEVNKNLKDFSGIKKIKKVLVLGMLPKSRKKELISGFKNKDVIVLEFHDVLSKVIGELDTQYYKNDIIRTLQLVKYLVLSEPSTFAGLSNVLSSGSREEFLRAILEQEDIIKEFRKTNEERLAEILKHASIKDPEKLAELLQESILNRRTRKPFFETLLKMQGLKKEEKEEIIKREMPLDNFF
;
A
#
# COMPACT_ATOMS: atom_id res chain seq x y z
N MET A 1 4.99 8.68 -24.54
CA MET A 1 4.35 8.76 -23.21
C MET A 1 5.21 8.00 -22.21
N SER A 2 5.36 8.48 -20.96
CA SER A 2 6.13 7.75 -19.93
C SER A 2 5.34 6.57 -19.36
N ALA A 3 6.01 5.65 -18.67
CA ALA A 3 5.37 4.46 -18.09
C ALA A 3 4.30 4.82 -17.05
N GLU A 4 4.58 5.81 -16.19
CA GLU A 4 3.66 6.26 -15.15
C GLU A 4 2.40 6.88 -15.76
N LYS A 5 2.56 7.67 -16.83
CA LYS A 5 1.43 8.24 -17.57
C LYS A 5 0.59 7.14 -18.20
N GLU A 6 1.20 6.10 -18.76
CA GLU A 6 0.46 4.97 -19.33
C GLU A 6 -0.32 4.18 -18.29
N ILE A 7 0.24 3.98 -17.10
CA ILE A 7 -0.44 3.28 -16.00
C ILE A 7 -1.64 4.11 -15.52
N VAL A 8 -1.46 5.42 -15.35
CA VAL A 8 -2.56 6.34 -15.00
C VAL A 8 -3.61 6.37 -16.12
N ASN A 9 -3.19 6.43 -17.38
CA ASN A 9 -4.04 6.38 -18.55
C ASN A 9 -4.90 5.10 -18.58
N TYR A 10 -4.28 3.94 -18.38
CA TYR A 10 -4.96 2.66 -18.30
C TYR A 10 -5.99 2.64 -17.16
N TRP A 11 -5.61 3.14 -15.97
CA TRP A 11 -6.51 3.23 -14.83
C TRP A 11 -7.75 4.09 -15.12
N TYR A 12 -7.56 5.27 -15.75
CA TYR A 12 -8.69 6.12 -16.15
C TYR A 12 -9.59 5.46 -17.19
N ASN A 13 -9.00 4.79 -18.19
CA ASN A 13 -9.75 4.05 -19.21
C ASN A 13 -10.60 2.94 -18.58
N LYS A 14 -10.07 2.20 -17.60
CA LYS A 14 -10.83 1.19 -16.84
C LYS A 14 -11.97 1.79 -16.01
N ASN A 15 -11.83 3.03 -15.57
CA ASN A 15 -12.87 3.78 -14.85
C ASN A 15 -13.90 4.47 -15.78
N GLY A 16 -13.91 4.12 -17.07
CA GLY A 16 -14.89 4.58 -18.05
C GLY A 16 -14.60 5.98 -18.60
N PHE A 17 -13.38 6.48 -18.46
CA PHE A 17 -12.96 7.71 -19.11
C PHE A 17 -12.37 7.39 -20.49
N PHE A 18 -12.57 8.29 -21.44
CA PHE A 18 -11.78 8.36 -22.66
C PHE A 18 -10.63 9.33 -22.44
N THR A 19 -9.42 8.95 -22.82
CA THR A 19 -8.21 9.73 -22.53
C THR A 19 -7.58 10.31 -23.78
N ILE A 20 -7.24 11.60 -23.75
CA ILE A 20 -6.42 12.29 -24.76
C ILE A 20 -5.03 12.49 -24.17
N ASN A 21 -4.04 11.96 -24.89
CA ASN A 21 -2.64 11.89 -24.46
C ASN A 21 -1.72 12.68 -25.40
N ASN A 22 -0.45 12.84 -24.99
CA ASN A 22 0.60 13.49 -25.79
C ASN A 22 0.25 14.92 -26.24
N ILE A 23 -0.55 15.64 -25.45
CA ILE A 23 -0.90 17.03 -25.71
C ILE A 23 0.33 17.90 -25.44
N LYS A 24 0.74 18.69 -26.43
CA LYS A 24 1.91 19.56 -26.33
C LYS A 24 1.51 21.03 -26.42
N ALA A 25 1.94 21.82 -25.44
CA ALA A 25 1.87 23.28 -25.47
C ALA A 25 3.28 23.82 -25.71
N ALA A 26 3.62 24.08 -26.98
CA ALA A 26 5.00 24.34 -27.43
C ALA A 26 5.94 23.19 -27.02
N ASN A 27 6.94 23.46 -26.17
CA ASN A 27 7.90 22.46 -25.68
C ASN A 27 7.48 21.78 -24.37
N ARG A 28 6.24 22.02 -23.90
CA ARG A 28 5.74 21.46 -22.64
C ARG A 28 4.71 20.38 -22.90
N ASP A 29 4.79 19.31 -22.12
CA ASP A 29 3.78 18.27 -22.06
C ASP A 29 2.65 18.73 -21.12
N VAL A 30 1.41 18.67 -21.60
CA VAL A 30 0.18 19.12 -20.92
C VAL A 30 -0.46 17.99 -20.10
N GLY A 31 0.17 16.81 -20.04
CA GLY A 31 -0.35 15.68 -19.29
C GLY A 31 -1.43 14.91 -20.05
N VAL A 32 -2.43 14.43 -19.32
CA VAL A 32 -3.54 13.62 -19.84
C VAL A 32 -4.85 14.35 -19.61
N LEU A 33 -5.71 14.43 -20.63
CA LEU A 33 -7.09 14.82 -20.45
C LEU A 33 -7.96 13.57 -20.41
N ALA A 34 -8.66 13.33 -19.31
CA ALA A 34 -9.63 12.24 -19.20
C ALA A 34 -11.05 12.80 -19.26
N LEU A 35 -11.86 12.27 -20.18
CA LEU A 35 -13.19 12.71 -20.52
C LEU A 35 -14.20 11.60 -20.21
N LYS A 36 -15.17 11.87 -19.34
CA LYS A 36 -16.24 10.93 -19.05
C LYS A 36 -17.51 11.35 -19.77
N PHE A 37 -18.06 10.44 -20.55
CA PHE A 37 -19.28 10.67 -21.31
C PHE A 37 -20.44 9.90 -20.69
N LYS A 38 -21.60 10.55 -20.66
CA LYS A 38 -22.88 9.93 -20.35
C LYS A 38 -23.78 10.05 -21.55
N LYS A 39 -24.00 8.92 -22.23
CA LYS A 39 -24.52 8.89 -23.61
C LYS A 39 -23.57 9.69 -24.51
N GLU A 40 -24.06 10.75 -25.16
CA GLU A 40 -23.28 11.59 -26.08
C GLU A 40 -22.85 12.92 -25.45
N LYS A 41 -23.11 13.13 -24.15
CA LYS A 41 -22.78 14.38 -23.47
C LYS A 41 -21.55 14.19 -22.59
N LEU A 42 -20.61 15.12 -22.71
CA LEU A 42 -19.45 15.21 -21.83
C LEU A 42 -19.91 15.63 -20.43
N GLU A 43 -19.72 14.75 -19.44
CA GLU A 43 -20.16 14.94 -18.06
C GLU A 43 -19.01 15.45 -17.17
N GLU A 44 -17.81 14.91 -17.37
CA GLU A 44 -16.66 15.18 -16.51
C GLU A 44 -15.37 15.28 -17.33
N VAL A 45 -14.52 16.23 -16.95
CA VAL A 45 -13.20 16.45 -17.55
C VAL A 45 -12.16 16.53 -16.45
N HIS A 46 -11.14 15.68 -16.51
CA HIS A 46 -9.97 15.75 -15.65
C HIS A 46 -8.75 16.16 -16.47
N HIS A 47 -8.06 17.21 -16.03
CA HIS A 47 -6.69 17.51 -16.47
C HIS A 47 -5.72 16.90 -15.47
N ILE A 48 -5.00 15.88 -15.91
CA ILE A 48 -4.17 15.02 -15.09
C ILE A 48 -2.70 15.28 -15.39
N GLU A 49 -1.95 15.66 -14.37
CA GLU A 49 -0.51 15.81 -14.41
C GLU A 49 0.14 14.70 -13.59
N VAL A 50 1.06 13.97 -14.21
CA VAL A 50 1.79 12.87 -13.57
C VAL A 50 3.21 13.31 -13.33
N SER A 51 3.63 13.33 -12.07
CA SER A 51 4.95 13.75 -11.62
C SER A 51 5.47 12.79 -10.55
N CYS A 52 5.92 11.64 -11.00
CA CYS A 52 6.49 10.61 -10.14
C CYS A 52 8.01 10.81 -10.05
N SER A 53 8.50 11.28 -8.90
CA SER A 53 9.92 11.22 -8.56
C SER A 53 10.18 9.99 -7.71
N ILE A 54 11.24 9.24 -8.04
CA ILE A 54 11.72 8.11 -7.24
C ILE A 54 12.47 8.61 -5.99
N SER A 55 13.10 9.80 -6.07
CA SER A 55 13.72 10.45 -4.93
C SER A 55 12.71 11.36 -4.21
N GLY A 56 12.29 10.98 -3.01
CA GLY A 56 11.34 11.73 -2.17
C GLY A 56 11.92 13.00 -1.50
N ASN A 57 13.06 13.51 -1.96
CA ASN A 57 13.94 14.36 -1.15
C ASN A 57 14.00 15.85 -1.51
N THR A 58 13.11 16.37 -2.36
CA THR A 58 13.15 17.79 -2.78
C THR A 58 11.81 18.50 -2.64
N MET A 59 11.09 18.25 -1.55
CA MET A 59 9.99 19.13 -1.16
C MET A 59 10.60 20.38 -0.48
N GLU A 60 10.41 21.56 -1.08
CA GLU A 60 10.95 22.83 -0.56
C GLU A 60 10.60 23.01 0.93
N LYS A 61 11.47 23.70 1.70
CA LYS A 61 11.22 24.03 3.11
C LYS A 61 9.89 24.79 3.29
N ASN A 62 9.49 25.57 2.28
CA ASN A 62 8.22 26.29 2.26
C ASN A 62 7.19 25.53 1.41
N LEU A 63 6.19 24.95 2.09
CA LEU A 63 5.14 24.16 1.46
C LEU A 63 4.28 24.99 0.50
N ASP A 64 3.84 26.16 0.96
CA ASP A 64 2.89 26.99 0.21
C ASP A 64 3.52 27.51 -1.09
N SER A 65 4.80 27.88 -1.03
CA SER A 65 5.60 28.22 -2.21
C SER A 65 5.64 27.06 -3.21
N PHE A 66 5.97 25.86 -2.73
CA PHE A 66 6.05 24.67 -3.56
C PHE A 66 4.71 24.31 -4.21
N VAL A 67 3.63 24.28 -3.42
CA VAL A 67 2.28 23.99 -3.91
C VAL A 67 1.87 25.02 -4.95
N LYS A 68 2.02 26.31 -4.66
CA LYS A 68 1.65 27.39 -5.58
C LYS A 68 2.44 27.28 -6.89
N LYS A 69 3.76 27.16 -6.81
CA LYS A 69 4.64 27.02 -7.97
C LYS A 69 4.25 25.81 -8.83
N THR A 70 4.02 24.66 -8.21
CA THR A 70 3.60 23.44 -8.91
C THR A 70 2.28 23.67 -9.65
N ILE A 71 1.28 24.27 -8.99
CA ILE A 71 -0.02 24.54 -9.63
C ILE A 71 0.13 25.54 -10.77
N ASP A 72 0.93 26.58 -10.59
CA ASP A 72 1.12 27.61 -11.62
C ASP A 72 1.84 27.06 -12.85
N GLU A 73 2.84 26.20 -12.66
CA GLU A 73 3.57 25.56 -13.74
C GLU A 73 2.74 24.53 -14.50
N LYS A 74 1.93 23.75 -13.78
CA LYS A 74 1.21 22.57 -14.30
C LYS A 74 -0.21 22.85 -14.77
N PHE A 75 -0.91 23.77 -14.13
CA PHE A 75 -2.35 24.00 -14.38
C PHE A 75 -2.67 25.44 -14.75
N ASN A 76 -1.96 26.44 -14.22
CA ASN A 76 -2.28 27.84 -14.50
C ASN A 76 -1.42 28.48 -15.60
N ASN A 77 -0.51 27.71 -16.20
CA ASN A 77 0.31 28.21 -17.29
C ASN A 77 -0.57 28.54 -18.51
N LYS A 78 -0.41 29.75 -19.07
CA LYS A 78 -1.23 30.24 -20.18
C LYS A 78 -1.19 29.34 -21.41
N SER A 79 -0.04 28.77 -21.77
CA SER A 79 0.07 27.89 -22.95
C SER A 79 -0.63 26.55 -22.69
N VAL A 80 -0.53 26.03 -21.46
CA VAL A 80 -1.22 24.81 -21.03
C VAL A 80 -2.73 25.02 -21.07
N ILE A 81 -3.25 26.08 -20.44
CA ILE A 81 -4.69 26.41 -20.45
C ILE A 81 -5.21 26.53 -21.88
N SER A 82 -4.48 27.25 -22.74
CA SER A 82 -4.86 27.45 -24.13
C SER A 82 -4.98 26.12 -24.88
N GLU A 83 -3.99 25.23 -24.74
CA GLU A 83 -4.00 23.95 -25.44
C GLU A 83 -5.07 23.00 -24.89
N VAL A 84 -5.31 23.00 -23.58
CA VAL A 84 -6.41 22.25 -22.96
C VAL A 84 -7.75 22.72 -23.53
N ASN A 85 -8.00 24.03 -23.53
CA ASN A 85 -9.24 24.59 -24.06
C ASN A 85 -9.42 24.30 -25.55
N LYS A 86 -8.34 24.32 -26.34
CA LYS A 86 -8.36 23.99 -27.76
C LYS A 86 -8.74 22.52 -28.02
N ASN A 87 -8.26 21.58 -27.22
CA ASN A 87 -8.64 20.17 -27.31
C ASN A 87 -10.08 19.91 -26.83
N LEU A 88 -10.66 20.85 -26.11
CA LEU A 88 -11.99 20.74 -25.54
C LEU A 88 -13.05 21.59 -26.26
N LYS A 89 -12.65 22.40 -27.25
CA LYS A 89 -13.48 23.43 -27.90
C LYS A 89 -14.77 22.88 -28.52
N ASP A 90 -14.72 21.64 -29.02
CA ASP A 90 -15.84 21.02 -29.76
C ASP A 90 -16.87 20.39 -28.81
N PHE A 91 -16.57 20.32 -27.51
CA PHE A 91 -17.49 19.80 -26.51
C PHE A 91 -18.27 20.93 -25.83
N SER A 92 -19.59 20.95 -26.05
CA SER A 92 -20.48 21.89 -25.37
C SER A 92 -20.79 21.43 -23.92
N GLY A 93 -20.99 22.40 -23.01
CA GLY A 93 -21.47 22.13 -21.66
C GLY A 93 -20.40 21.78 -20.61
N ILE A 94 -19.11 22.01 -20.89
CA ILE A 94 -18.04 21.84 -19.89
C ILE A 94 -18.22 22.86 -18.75
N LYS A 95 -18.65 22.40 -17.57
CA LYS A 95 -18.86 23.28 -16.41
C LYS A 95 -17.58 23.57 -15.63
N LYS A 96 -16.72 22.57 -15.43
CA LYS A 96 -15.45 22.70 -14.69
C LYS A 96 -14.50 21.57 -15.07
N ILE A 97 -13.25 21.92 -15.33
CA ILE A 97 -12.15 20.95 -15.49
C ILE A 97 -11.59 20.66 -14.10
N LYS A 98 -11.60 19.40 -13.68
CA LYS A 98 -10.99 18.97 -12.42
C LYS A 98 -9.48 18.81 -12.61
N LYS A 99 -8.70 19.41 -11.72
CA LYS A 99 -7.24 19.31 -11.75
C LYS A 99 -6.82 18.12 -10.90
N VAL A 100 -6.07 17.18 -11.48
CA VAL A 100 -5.58 15.99 -10.80
C VAL A 100 -4.06 15.94 -10.90
N LEU A 101 -3.39 15.85 -9.76
CA LEU A 101 -1.94 15.71 -9.67
C LEU A 101 -1.62 14.33 -9.12
N VAL A 102 -0.95 13.50 -9.94
CA VAL A 102 -0.47 12.19 -9.53
C VAL A 102 1.01 12.32 -9.14
N LEU A 103 1.31 12.04 -7.87
CA LEU A 103 2.65 12.16 -7.31
C LEU A 103 3.23 10.80 -6.97
N GLY A 104 4.56 10.72 -6.83
CA GLY A 104 5.22 9.55 -6.23
C GLY A 104 4.85 9.37 -4.76
N MET A 105 5.69 8.65 -4.00
CA MET A 105 5.47 8.47 -2.57
C MET A 105 5.68 9.79 -1.83
N LEU A 106 4.68 10.20 -1.03
CA LEU A 106 4.77 11.41 -0.21
C LEU A 106 5.42 11.13 1.14
N PRO A 107 6.23 12.05 1.70
CA PRO A 107 6.81 11.87 3.03
C PRO A 107 5.72 11.71 4.10
N LYS A 108 5.76 10.61 4.87
CA LYS A 108 4.75 10.30 5.91
C LYS A 108 4.52 11.47 6.88
N SER A 109 5.60 12.18 7.26
CA SER A 109 5.57 13.32 8.19
C SER A 109 4.79 14.54 7.68
N ARG A 110 4.72 14.75 6.36
CA ARG A 110 4.10 15.95 5.74
C ARG A 110 2.97 15.65 4.77
N LYS A 111 2.64 14.37 4.56
CA LYS A 111 1.62 13.90 3.62
C LYS A 111 0.28 14.63 3.78
N LYS A 112 -0.24 14.73 5.02
CA LYS A 112 -1.53 15.38 5.30
C LYS A 112 -1.52 16.88 4.95
N GLU A 113 -0.43 17.56 5.31
CA GLU A 113 -0.23 18.99 5.04
C GLU A 113 -0.18 19.26 3.53
N LEU A 114 0.64 18.49 2.80
CA LEU A 114 0.77 18.54 1.34
C LEU A 114 -0.57 18.35 0.62
N ILE A 115 -1.27 17.25 0.92
CA ILE A 115 -2.55 16.94 0.30
C ILE A 115 -3.57 18.05 0.57
N SER A 116 -3.60 18.58 1.80
CA SER A 116 -4.50 19.68 2.16
C SER A 116 -4.16 20.97 1.41
N GLY A 117 -2.88 21.30 1.26
CA GLY A 117 -2.42 22.47 0.51
C GLY A 117 -2.89 22.46 -0.95
N PHE A 118 -2.76 21.34 -1.65
CA PHE A 118 -3.28 21.19 -3.02
C PHE A 118 -4.82 21.20 -3.06
N LYS A 119 -5.48 20.51 -2.12
CA LYS A 119 -6.94 20.44 -2.06
C LYS A 119 -7.58 21.82 -1.86
N ASN A 120 -6.99 22.68 -1.04
CA ASN A 120 -7.42 24.06 -0.81
C ASN A 120 -7.33 24.95 -2.08
N LYS A 121 -6.67 24.46 -3.12
CA LYS A 121 -6.52 25.12 -4.42
C LYS A 121 -7.25 24.36 -5.55
N ASP A 122 -8.27 23.56 -5.19
CA ASP A 122 -9.07 22.75 -6.11
C ASP A 122 -8.25 21.72 -6.93
N VAL A 123 -7.14 21.22 -6.38
CA VAL A 123 -6.33 20.16 -7.00
C VAL A 123 -6.49 18.86 -6.20
N ILE A 124 -6.91 17.80 -6.89
CA ILE A 124 -6.99 16.45 -6.34
C ILE A 124 -5.61 15.82 -6.42
N VAL A 125 -5.09 15.35 -5.30
CA VAL A 125 -3.80 14.63 -5.26
C VAL A 125 -4.05 13.14 -5.16
N LEU A 126 -3.41 12.37 -6.03
CA LEU A 126 -3.36 10.91 -5.98
C LEU A 126 -1.90 10.48 -5.82
N GLU A 127 -1.66 9.47 -5.00
CA GLU A 127 -0.35 8.85 -4.97
C GLU A 127 -0.29 7.73 -6.01
N PHE A 128 0.83 7.69 -6.72
CA PHE A 128 1.03 6.77 -7.83
C PHE A 128 1.03 5.32 -7.37
N HIS A 129 1.52 5.02 -6.17
CA HIS A 129 1.50 3.67 -5.63
C HIS A 129 0.07 3.15 -5.41
N ASP A 130 -0.89 4.01 -5.05
CA ASP A 130 -2.30 3.64 -4.92
C ASP A 130 -2.91 3.31 -6.29
N VAL A 131 -2.59 4.12 -7.31
CA VAL A 131 -3.03 3.87 -8.70
C VAL A 131 -2.41 2.57 -9.21
N LEU A 132 -1.11 2.39 -9.03
CA LEU A 132 -0.37 1.20 -9.46
C LEU A 132 -0.90 -0.07 -8.78
N SER A 133 -1.16 -0.02 -7.47
CA SER A 133 -1.72 -1.14 -6.71
C SER A 133 -3.09 -1.56 -7.26
N LYS A 134 -3.98 -0.60 -7.52
CA LYS A 134 -5.29 -0.87 -8.15
C LYS A 134 -5.14 -1.49 -9.54
N VAL A 135 -4.28 -0.91 -10.38
CA VAL A 135 -4.02 -1.44 -11.72
C VAL A 135 -3.54 -2.87 -11.64
N ILE A 136 -2.51 -3.18 -10.84
CA ILE A 136 -2.00 -4.54 -10.65
C ILE A 136 -3.10 -5.47 -10.14
N GLY A 137 -3.89 -5.03 -9.15
CA GLY A 137 -5.02 -5.80 -8.63
C GLY A 137 -6.01 -6.23 -9.71
N GLU A 138 -6.31 -5.36 -10.66
CA GLU A 138 -7.27 -5.56 -11.75
C GLU A 138 -6.72 -6.34 -12.97
N LEU A 139 -5.40 -6.52 -13.10
CA LEU A 139 -4.85 -7.28 -14.25
C LEU A 139 -5.28 -8.74 -14.20
N ASP A 140 -5.96 -9.21 -15.24
CA ASP A 140 -6.31 -10.62 -15.41
C ASP A 140 -5.28 -11.32 -16.30
N THR A 141 -5.59 -12.51 -16.84
CA THR A 141 -4.69 -13.31 -17.70
C THR A 141 -4.86 -13.02 -19.20
N GLN A 142 -5.70 -12.05 -19.59
CA GLN A 142 -5.93 -11.73 -21.00
C GLN A 142 -4.70 -11.08 -21.64
N TYR A 143 -4.60 -11.13 -22.96
CA TYR A 143 -3.50 -10.44 -23.65
C TYR A 143 -3.70 -8.92 -23.66
N TYR A 144 -2.82 -8.19 -23.00
CA TYR A 144 -2.74 -6.72 -23.09
C TYR A 144 -1.76 -6.31 -24.19
N LYS A 145 -2.25 -5.57 -25.20
CA LYS A 145 -1.41 -5.01 -26.27
C LYS A 145 -0.43 -3.95 -25.79
N ASN A 146 -0.70 -3.32 -24.66
CA ASN A 146 0.15 -2.29 -24.10
C ASN A 146 1.32 -2.94 -23.35
N ASP A 147 2.55 -2.74 -23.83
CA ASP A 147 3.75 -3.38 -23.28
C ASP A 147 4.00 -3.05 -21.80
N ILE A 148 3.66 -1.84 -21.36
CA ILE A 148 3.81 -1.42 -19.96
C ILE A 148 2.83 -2.21 -19.08
N ILE A 149 1.57 -2.28 -19.48
CA ILE A 149 0.54 -3.05 -18.77
C ILE A 149 0.85 -4.56 -18.82
N ARG A 150 1.32 -5.06 -19.97
CA ARG A 150 1.75 -6.45 -20.13
C ARG A 150 2.93 -6.77 -19.22
N THR A 151 3.87 -5.86 -19.06
CA THR A 151 4.99 -6.03 -18.13
C THR A 151 4.50 -6.10 -16.68
N LEU A 152 3.57 -5.23 -16.27
CA LEU A 152 2.97 -5.31 -14.94
C LEU A 152 2.21 -6.63 -14.72
N GLN A 153 1.53 -7.13 -15.75
CA GLN A 153 0.84 -8.41 -15.71
C GLN A 153 1.84 -9.56 -15.51
N LEU A 154 2.98 -9.54 -16.22
CA LEU A 154 4.04 -10.52 -16.02
C LEU A 154 4.62 -10.47 -14.60
N VAL A 155 4.87 -9.28 -14.06
CA VAL A 155 5.31 -9.13 -12.66
C VAL A 155 4.28 -9.74 -11.70
N LYS A 156 2.98 -9.46 -11.88
CA LYS A 156 1.92 -10.05 -11.05
C LYS A 156 1.92 -11.58 -11.10
N TYR A 157 1.93 -12.17 -12.29
CA TYR A 157 1.70 -13.60 -12.48
C TYR A 157 2.95 -14.47 -12.54
N LEU A 158 4.15 -13.89 -12.50
CA LEU A 158 5.40 -14.64 -12.43
C LEU A 158 6.17 -14.37 -11.15
N VAL A 159 6.14 -13.13 -10.64
CA VAL A 159 6.91 -12.75 -9.45
C VAL A 159 6.03 -12.82 -8.20
N LEU A 160 4.84 -12.20 -8.22
CA LEU A 160 3.99 -12.15 -7.04
C LEU A 160 3.23 -13.47 -6.78
N SER A 161 3.02 -14.28 -7.81
CA SER A 161 2.37 -15.58 -7.70
C SER A 161 3.29 -16.69 -7.20
N GLU A 162 4.61 -16.49 -7.21
CA GLU A 162 5.60 -17.46 -6.76
C GLU A 162 6.14 -17.03 -5.38
N PRO A 163 5.64 -17.62 -4.27
CA PRO A 163 5.92 -17.11 -2.92
C PRO A 163 7.40 -17.08 -2.56
N SER A 164 8.18 -18.04 -3.08
CA SER A 164 9.62 -18.14 -2.85
C SER A 164 10.38 -16.97 -3.48
N THR A 165 10.05 -16.65 -4.74
CA THR A 165 10.61 -15.51 -5.47
C THR A 165 10.24 -14.20 -4.79
N PHE A 166 8.96 -14.04 -4.42
CA PHE A 166 8.50 -12.83 -3.74
C PHE A 166 9.16 -12.65 -2.37
N ALA A 167 9.29 -13.72 -1.59
CA ALA A 167 9.99 -13.68 -0.30
C ALA A 167 11.46 -13.26 -0.46
N GLY A 168 12.13 -13.70 -1.53
CA GLY A 168 13.50 -13.29 -1.86
C GLY A 168 13.66 -11.78 -2.06
N LEU A 169 12.61 -11.08 -2.49
CA LEU A 169 12.62 -9.62 -2.67
C LEU A 169 12.55 -8.84 -1.35
N SER A 170 12.19 -9.49 -0.24
CA SER A 170 12.19 -8.84 1.09
C SER A 170 13.57 -8.32 1.51
N ASN A 171 14.64 -8.88 0.95
CA ASN A 171 16.01 -8.42 1.17
C ASN A 171 16.31 -7.05 0.55
N VAL A 172 15.54 -6.64 -0.47
CA VAL A 172 15.64 -5.32 -1.10
C VAL A 172 15.00 -4.24 -0.23
N LEU A 173 14.08 -4.62 0.66
CA LEU A 173 13.43 -3.69 1.58
C LEU A 173 14.40 -3.24 2.68
N SER A 174 14.32 -1.96 3.06
CA SER A 174 14.97 -1.45 4.26
C SER A 174 14.46 -2.18 5.50
N SER A 175 15.24 -2.19 6.59
CA SER A 175 14.84 -2.86 7.84
C SER A 175 13.45 -2.41 8.33
N GLY A 176 13.20 -1.09 8.36
CA GLY A 176 11.90 -0.55 8.77
C GLY A 176 10.77 -0.91 7.80
N SER A 177 11.02 -0.89 6.49
CA SER A 177 10.03 -1.31 5.49
C SER A 177 9.72 -2.80 5.57
N ARG A 178 10.72 -3.62 5.90
CA ARG A 178 10.56 -5.07 6.09
C ARG A 178 9.72 -5.35 7.33
N GLU A 179 9.96 -4.64 8.44
CA GLU A 179 9.14 -4.76 9.65
C GLU A 179 7.68 -4.36 9.36
N GLU A 180 7.45 -3.22 8.71
CA GLU A 180 6.12 -2.74 8.35
C GLU A 180 5.39 -3.74 7.42
N PHE A 181 6.11 -4.30 6.45
CA PHE A 181 5.59 -5.33 5.56
C PHE A 181 5.20 -6.62 6.29
N LEU A 182 6.08 -7.14 7.15
CA LEU A 182 5.81 -8.35 7.93
C LEU A 182 4.62 -8.15 8.87
N ARG A 183 4.56 -6.98 9.53
CA ARG A 183 3.42 -6.61 10.37
C ARG A 183 2.12 -6.61 9.56
N ALA A 184 2.11 -5.96 8.40
CA ALA A 184 0.92 -5.90 7.54
C ALA A 184 0.46 -7.29 7.06
N ILE A 185 1.39 -8.23 6.82
CA ILE A 185 1.03 -9.63 6.47
C ILE A 185 0.45 -10.36 7.67
N LEU A 186 1.10 -10.27 8.83
CA LEU A 186 0.69 -11.00 10.03
C LEU A 186 -0.63 -10.49 10.64
N GLU A 187 -1.02 -9.25 10.34
CA GLU A 187 -2.32 -8.69 10.72
C GLU A 187 -3.48 -9.23 9.86
N GLN A 188 -3.21 -9.92 8.75
CA GLN A 188 -4.27 -10.50 7.92
C GLN A 188 -4.84 -11.76 8.56
N GLU A 189 -6.13 -11.73 8.91
CA GLU A 189 -6.80 -12.86 9.58
C GLU A 189 -6.66 -14.19 8.84
N ASP A 190 -6.71 -14.17 7.51
CA ASP A 190 -6.65 -15.39 6.71
C ASP A 190 -5.26 -16.03 6.75
N ILE A 191 -4.20 -15.22 6.82
CA ILE A 191 -2.82 -15.69 7.04
C ILE A 191 -2.72 -16.32 8.44
N ILE A 192 -3.29 -15.69 9.47
CA ILE A 192 -3.31 -16.27 10.82
C ILE A 192 -4.05 -17.61 10.82
N LYS A 193 -5.21 -17.70 10.16
CA LYS A 193 -6.00 -18.93 10.06
C LYS A 193 -5.25 -20.03 9.31
N GLU A 194 -4.54 -19.70 8.24
CA GLU A 194 -3.76 -20.66 7.45
C GLU A 194 -2.54 -21.15 8.22
N PHE A 195 -1.80 -20.25 8.87
CA PHE A 195 -0.65 -20.59 9.72
C PHE A 195 -1.02 -21.57 10.83
N ARG A 196 -2.18 -21.38 11.47
CA ARG A 196 -2.70 -22.29 12.51
C ARG A 196 -2.96 -23.71 12.02
N LYS A 197 -3.23 -23.91 10.72
CA LYS A 197 -3.60 -25.23 10.18
C LYS A 197 -2.40 -26.10 9.83
N THR A 198 -1.25 -25.51 9.55
CA THR A 198 -0.19 -26.23 8.80
C THR A 198 1.19 -26.22 9.44
N ASN A 199 1.45 -25.52 10.56
CA ASN A 199 2.84 -25.20 10.91
C ASN A 199 3.17 -25.03 12.41
N GLU A 200 2.76 -25.97 13.26
CA GLU A 200 3.23 -25.99 14.67
C GLU A 200 4.75 -26.16 14.79
N GLU A 201 5.37 -27.00 13.94
CA GLU A 201 6.82 -27.22 13.92
C GLU A 201 7.59 -25.96 13.48
N ARG A 202 7.11 -25.23 12.46
CA ARG A 202 7.71 -23.96 12.06
C ARG A 202 7.50 -22.86 13.09
N LEU A 203 6.37 -22.86 13.81
CA LEU A 203 6.20 -21.95 14.94
C LEU A 203 7.25 -22.22 16.02
N ALA A 204 7.53 -23.49 16.33
CA ALA A 204 8.60 -23.85 17.25
C ALA A 204 9.98 -23.39 16.75
N GLU A 205 10.28 -23.54 15.46
CA GLU A 205 11.52 -23.00 14.87
C GLU A 205 11.59 -21.47 14.95
N ILE A 206 10.49 -20.77 14.64
CA ILE A 206 10.42 -19.31 14.77
C ILE A 206 10.69 -18.90 16.21
N LEU A 207 10.05 -19.53 17.20
CA LEU A 207 10.26 -19.24 18.62
C LEU A 207 11.71 -19.53 19.06
N LYS A 208 12.31 -20.63 18.57
CA LYS A 208 13.71 -20.97 18.82
C LYS A 208 14.67 -19.91 18.28
N HIS A 209 14.40 -19.37 17.09
CA HIS A 209 15.25 -18.38 16.45
C HIS A 209 14.93 -16.93 16.84
N ALA A 210 13.71 -16.65 17.30
CA ALA A 210 13.27 -15.34 17.77
C ALA A 210 14.14 -14.80 18.92
N SER A 211 15.00 -15.65 19.50
CA SER A 211 15.95 -15.28 20.54
C SER A 211 15.22 -14.51 21.62
N ILE A 212 14.12 -15.08 22.13
CA ILE A 212 13.38 -14.49 23.24
C ILE A 212 14.35 -14.50 24.42
N LYS A 213 15.09 -13.40 24.60
CA LYS A 213 16.24 -13.29 25.51
C LYS A 213 15.83 -13.31 26.98
N ASP A 214 14.53 -13.35 27.23
CA ASP A 214 13.87 -13.10 28.50
C ASP A 214 12.74 -14.13 28.63
N PRO A 215 13.05 -15.30 29.21
CA PRO A 215 12.07 -16.36 29.48
C PRO A 215 10.86 -15.85 30.26
N GLU A 216 11.05 -14.87 31.15
CA GLU A 216 10.00 -14.23 31.94
C GLU A 216 9.03 -13.46 31.04
N LYS A 217 9.51 -12.70 30.04
CA LYS A 217 8.61 -12.08 29.04
C LYS A 217 7.83 -13.08 28.20
N LEU A 218 8.41 -14.24 27.88
CA LEU A 218 7.67 -15.29 27.19
C LEU A 218 6.54 -15.84 28.07
N ALA A 219 6.86 -16.07 29.35
CA ALA A 219 5.92 -16.54 30.34
C ALA A 219 4.77 -15.55 30.56
N GLU A 220 5.07 -14.26 30.65
CA GLU A 220 4.10 -13.15 30.72
C GLU A 220 3.20 -13.14 29.47
N LEU A 221 3.78 -13.18 28.27
CA LEU A 221 3.01 -13.24 27.01
C LEU A 221 2.10 -14.48 26.94
N LEU A 222 2.59 -15.64 27.37
CA LEU A 222 1.80 -16.87 27.43
C LEU A 222 0.62 -16.72 28.39
N GLN A 223 0.85 -16.11 29.55
CA GLN A 223 -0.16 -15.95 30.60
C GLN A 223 -1.22 -14.90 30.25
N GLU A 224 -0.80 -13.75 29.72
CA GLU A 224 -1.69 -12.59 29.53
C GLU A 224 -2.36 -12.58 28.16
N SER A 225 -1.67 -13.03 27.12
CA SER A 225 -2.08 -12.80 25.73
C SER A 225 -2.41 -14.08 24.94
N ILE A 226 -1.85 -15.24 25.29
CA ILE A 226 -1.98 -16.47 24.50
C ILE A 226 -2.93 -17.48 25.15
N LEU A 227 -2.72 -17.83 26.42
CA LEU A 227 -3.53 -18.81 27.12
C LEU A 227 -4.78 -18.16 27.68
N ASN A 228 -5.94 -18.73 27.33
CA ASN A 228 -7.20 -18.35 27.96
C ASN A 228 -7.50 -19.28 29.14
N ARG A 229 -8.53 -18.96 29.93
CA ARG A 229 -8.93 -19.74 31.12
C ARG A 229 -9.16 -21.23 30.82
N ARG A 230 -9.57 -21.59 29.60
CA ARG A 230 -9.83 -22.99 29.19
C ARG A 230 -8.55 -23.73 28.79
N THR A 231 -7.58 -23.04 28.17
CA THR A 231 -6.32 -23.65 27.72
C THR A 231 -5.21 -23.59 28.77
N ARG A 232 -5.32 -22.69 29.76
CA ARG A 232 -4.34 -22.52 30.84
C ARG A 232 -4.16 -23.80 31.66
N LYS A 233 -5.24 -24.39 32.19
CA LYS A 233 -5.15 -25.60 33.02
C LYS A 233 -4.50 -26.79 32.29
N PRO A 234 -4.94 -27.17 31.06
CA PRO A 234 -4.28 -28.22 30.28
C PRO A 234 -2.79 -27.93 29.99
N PHE A 235 -2.43 -26.67 29.75
CA PHE A 235 -1.03 -26.27 29.55
C PHE A 235 -0.18 -26.51 30.80
N PHE A 236 -0.64 -26.05 31.97
CA PHE A 236 0.05 -26.28 33.24
C PHE A 236 0.19 -27.76 33.58
N GLU A 237 -0.87 -28.56 33.39
CA GLU A 237 -0.82 -30.02 33.61
C GLU A 237 0.25 -30.69 32.74
N THR A 238 0.40 -30.24 31.49
CA THR A 238 1.41 -30.74 30.55
C THR A 238 2.82 -30.31 30.97
N LEU A 239 3.00 -29.03 31.33
CA LEU A 239 4.29 -28.49 31.79
C LEU A 239 4.81 -29.21 33.04
N LEU A 240 3.95 -29.38 34.05
CA LEU A 240 4.30 -30.06 35.30
C LEU A 240 4.56 -31.56 35.08
N LYS A 241 3.92 -32.17 34.06
CA LYS A 241 4.22 -33.54 33.65
C LYS A 241 5.62 -33.63 33.04
N MET A 242 6.02 -32.68 32.21
CA MET A 242 7.37 -32.62 31.61
C MET A 242 8.47 -32.42 32.65
N GLN A 243 8.21 -31.65 33.72
CA GLN A 243 9.14 -31.46 34.82
C GLN A 243 9.26 -32.66 35.79
N GLY A 244 8.46 -33.73 35.59
CA GLY A 244 8.56 -34.95 36.40
C GLY A 244 8.02 -34.85 37.83
N LEU A 245 7.25 -33.80 38.17
CA LEU A 245 6.75 -33.55 39.52
C LEU A 245 5.77 -34.64 40.01
N LYS A 246 5.75 -34.89 41.33
CA LYS A 246 4.83 -35.87 41.93
C LYS A 246 3.39 -35.35 41.90
N LYS A 247 2.42 -36.27 41.97
CA LYS A 247 0.99 -35.95 41.80
C LYS A 247 0.47 -34.95 42.85
N GLU A 248 0.99 -35.03 44.07
CA GLU A 248 0.62 -34.17 45.20
C GLU A 248 1.11 -32.71 44.99
N GLU A 249 2.35 -32.53 44.51
CA GLU A 249 2.93 -31.21 44.17
C GLU A 249 2.20 -30.55 42.98
N LYS A 250 1.78 -31.37 42.01
CA LYS A 250 0.99 -30.91 40.85
C LYS A 250 -0.35 -30.31 41.25
N GLU A 251 -1.07 -30.97 42.16
CA GLU A 251 -2.40 -30.53 42.60
C GLU A 251 -2.34 -29.22 43.40
N GLU A 252 -1.26 -29.01 44.16
CA GLU A 252 -1.07 -27.78 44.94
C GLU A 252 -0.74 -26.57 44.05
N ILE A 253 0.12 -26.76 43.05
CA ILE A 253 0.50 -25.72 42.09
C ILE A 253 -0.69 -25.29 41.23
N ILE A 254 -1.50 -26.25 40.75
CA ILE A 254 -2.69 -25.96 39.92
C ILE A 254 -3.76 -25.23 40.74
N LYS A 255 -3.94 -25.59 42.02
CA LYS A 255 -4.89 -24.91 42.91
C LYS A 255 -4.51 -23.47 43.24
N ARG A 256 -3.21 -23.15 43.26
CA ARG A 256 -2.68 -21.82 43.60
C ARG A 256 -2.56 -20.85 42.41
N GLU A 257 -2.88 -21.29 41.19
CA GLU A 257 -2.74 -20.51 39.95
C GLU A 257 -1.38 -19.78 39.83
N MET A 258 -0.27 -20.47 40.14
CA MET A 258 1.05 -19.84 40.14
C MET A 258 1.37 -19.16 38.79
N PRO A 259 2.01 -17.97 38.80
CA PRO A 259 2.48 -17.31 37.59
C PRO A 259 3.40 -18.20 36.76
N LEU A 260 3.35 -18.08 35.43
CA LEU A 260 4.20 -18.86 34.54
C LEU A 260 5.68 -18.55 34.72
N ASP A 261 6.03 -17.32 35.09
CA ASP A 261 7.43 -16.86 35.26
C ASP A 261 8.21 -17.70 36.28
N ASN A 262 7.53 -18.35 37.22
CA ASN A 262 8.16 -19.27 38.18
C ASN A 262 8.63 -20.61 37.59
N PHE A 263 8.33 -20.87 36.31
CA PHE A 263 8.63 -22.13 35.62
C PHE A 263 9.61 -21.99 34.46
N PHE A 264 10.00 -20.76 34.10
CA PHE A 264 10.86 -20.44 32.96
C PHE A 264 12.23 -19.93 33.40
#